data_AF-A0A096B979-F1
#
_entry.id   AF-A0A096B979-F1
#
_cell.length_a   1.000
_cell.length_b   1.000
_cell.length_c   1.000
_cell.angle_alpha   90.00
_cell.angle_beta   90.00
_cell.angle_gamma   90.00
#
_symmetry.space_group_name_H-M   'P 1'
#
loop_
_entity.id
_entity.type
_entity.pdbx_description
1 polymer ?
#
loop_
_entity_poly.entity_id
_entity_poly.type
_entity_poly.pdbx_seq_one_letter_code
_entity_poly.pdbx_strand_id
1 'polypeptide(L)'
;MKSGISLVEMAQEIQRQNDLKADYMLDTRSLRLEPFGGGLYLNAYDQSGDYAVEPLEVNAIAHRQIGTHLKIPAAYYDKMLEEYPELLAQNVNAWFQREPAVRMVRTIDGTARAFLSNRYRRIDNLDIAGIVLPVLQEMEGMHFESCQLTDSRMYIKVVNTRLEAEVVPGDIVQSGIIISNSEVGLGSVSIQPLVYRLVCSNGMVVNDAQTRRNHVGRVNEASENYQLYSEKTLEADDKAFAMKIQDTVRAVVDEVRFTRVVNMMREAKDAPMNTAAVPGIVKLVSKDFHITDDESSGVLQRLIEGNDLTLYGLSNAVTRHSQDVKDYDRATALEGIGYNILSMPARQWSRINQMAA
;
A
#
# COMPACT_ATOMS: atom_id res chain seq x y z
N MET A 1 -15.80 2.16 4.87
CA MET A 1 -14.51 2.12 4.19
C MET A 1 -14.74 1.31 2.94
N LYS A 2 -13.82 1.29 1.98
CA LYS A 2 -14.05 0.46 0.81
C LYS A 2 -14.18 -1.01 1.24
N SER A 3 -15.29 -1.63 0.84
CA SER A 3 -15.52 -3.05 1.09
C SER A 3 -14.47 -3.86 0.34
N GLY A 4 -13.87 -4.81 1.03
CA GLY A 4 -12.97 -5.80 0.46
C GLY A 4 -13.61 -7.18 0.42
N ILE A 5 -12.78 -8.21 0.39
CA ILE A 5 -13.17 -9.61 0.52
C ILE A 5 -13.25 -10.04 1.99
N SER A 6 -13.88 -11.16 2.28
CA SER A 6 -13.91 -11.71 3.63
C SER A 6 -12.52 -12.17 4.09
N LEU A 7 -12.33 -12.28 5.41
CA LEU A 7 -11.09 -12.81 5.98
C LEU A 7 -10.77 -14.23 5.47
N VAL A 8 -11.80 -15.06 5.29
CA VAL A 8 -11.66 -16.44 4.81
C VAL A 8 -11.21 -16.46 3.35
N GLU A 9 -11.84 -15.67 2.48
CA GLU A 9 -11.45 -15.55 1.07
C GLU A 9 -10.02 -15.00 0.94
N MET A 10 -9.67 -13.99 1.75
CA MET A 10 -8.31 -13.45 1.77
C MET A 10 -7.30 -14.50 2.21
N ALA A 11 -7.59 -15.28 3.26
CA ALA A 11 -6.70 -16.34 3.73
C ALA A 11 -6.51 -17.43 2.67
N GLN A 12 -7.58 -17.84 1.98
CA GLN A 12 -7.53 -18.79 0.87
C GLN A 12 -6.67 -18.27 -0.29
N GLU A 13 -6.85 -17.00 -0.66
CA GLU A 13 -6.07 -16.40 -1.74
C GLU A 13 -4.60 -16.21 -1.35
N ILE A 14 -4.30 -15.79 -0.12
CA ILE A 14 -2.91 -15.70 0.36
C ILE A 14 -2.24 -17.08 0.31
N GLN A 15 -2.94 -18.14 0.74
CA GLN A 15 -2.40 -19.50 0.67
C GLN A 15 -2.17 -19.92 -0.79
N ARG A 16 -3.15 -19.71 -1.68
CA ARG A 16 -3.03 -20.03 -3.11
C ARG A 16 -1.83 -19.30 -3.74
N GLN A 17 -1.68 -18.00 -3.48
CA GLN A 17 -0.54 -17.24 -4.00
C GLN A 17 0.79 -17.73 -3.43
N ASN A 18 0.81 -18.14 -2.16
CA ASN A 18 2.01 -18.68 -1.54
C ASN A 18 2.44 -20.01 -2.17
N ASP A 19 1.48 -20.86 -2.53
CA ASP A 19 1.75 -22.18 -3.13
C ASP A 19 2.20 -22.07 -4.61
N LEU A 20 1.78 -21.01 -5.31
CA LEU A 20 2.10 -20.78 -6.73
C LEU A 20 3.30 -19.87 -6.98
N LYS A 21 3.69 -19.04 -6.00
CA LYS A 21 4.78 -18.09 -6.22
C LYS A 21 6.14 -18.78 -6.19
N ALA A 22 7.05 -18.28 -7.01
CA ALA A 22 8.46 -18.68 -6.99
C ALA A 22 9.35 -17.46 -7.10
N ASP A 23 10.56 -17.56 -6.57
CA ASP A 23 11.57 -16.50 -6.63
C ASP A 23 12.82 -17.03 -7.33
N TYR A 24 13.24 -16.35 -8.39
CA TYR A 24 14.45 -16.70 -9.15
C TYR A 24 15.49 -15.59 -9.04
N MET A 25 16.72 -15.97 -8.65
CA MET A 25 17.88 -15.07 -8.69
C MET A 25 18.55 -15.20 -10.05
N LEU A 26 18.37 -14.20 -10.91
CA LEU A 26 18.78 -14.24 -12.31
C LEU A 26 19.75 -13.10 -12.61
N ASP A 27 20.81 -13.40 -13.36
CA ASP A 27 21.67 -12.37 -13.94
C ASP A 27 20.92 -11.73 -15.12
N THR A 28 20.92 -10.40 -15.24
CA THR A 28 20.21 -9.75 -16.35
C THR A 28 20.71 -10.20 -17.72
N ARG A 29 21.95 -10.69 -17.83
CA ARG A 29 22.48 -11.22 -19.10
C ARG A 29 21.81 -12.51 -19.54
N SER A 30 21.24 -13.29 -18.61
CA SER A 30 20.44 -14.46 -18.94
C SER A 30 18.99 -14.12 -19.26
N LEU A 31 18.56 -12.88 -19.03
CA LEU A 31 17.20 -12.41 -19.30
C LEU A 31 17.08 -11.81 -20.69
N ARG A 32 15.95 -12.05 -21.35
CA ARG A 32 15.53 -11.38 -22.58
C ARG A 32 14.06 -11.05 -22.53
N LEU A 33 13.73 -9.81 -22.83
CA LEU A 33 12.37 -9.38 -23.14
C LEU A 33 12.12 -9.64 -24.62
N GLU A 34 11.14 -10.47 -24.96
CA GLU A 34 10.91 -10.93 -26.34
C GLU A 34 9.42 -10.90 -26.69
N PRO A 35 9.07 -10.60 -27.95
CA PRO A 35 7.68 -10.60 -28.39
C PRO A 35 7.13 -12.02 -28.52
N PHE A 36 5.97 -12.28 -27.92
CA PHE A 36 5.21 -13.52 -28.10
C PHE A 36 3.71 -13.24 -27.98
N GLY A 37 2.89 -13.81 -28.87
CA GLY A 37 1.43 -13.68 -28.80
C GLY A 37 0.86 -12.26 -28.91
N GLY A 38 1.64 -11.28 -29.40
CA GLY A 38 1.25 -9.87 -29.45
C GLY A 38 1.60 -9.06 -28.19
N GLY A 39 2.27 -9.66 -27.20
CA GLY A 39 2.81 -9.00 -26.01
C GLY A 39 4.32 -9.23 -25.83
N LEU A 40 4.88 -8.75 -24.72
CA LEU A 40 6.27 -8.97 -24.34
C LEU A 40 6.36 -9.97 -23.18
N TYR A 41 7.24 -10.96 -23.32
CA TYR A 41 7.53 -11.97 -22.32
C TYR A 41 8.96 -11.84 -21.83
N LEU A 42 9.17 -12.08 -20.53
CA LEU A 42 10.49 -12.15 -19.93
C LEU A 42 10.97 -13.60 -19.92
N ASN A 43 11.91 -13.90 -20.78
CA ASN A 43 12.53 -15.21 -20.93
C ASN A 43 13.86 -15.25 -20.18
N ALA A 44 14.13 -16.34 -19.46
CA ALA A 44 15.44 -16.59 -18.87
C ALA A 44 16.08 -17.80 -19.57
N TYR A 45 17.36 -17.67 -19.94
CA TYR A 45 18.12 -18.69 -20.66
C TYR A 45 19.25 -19.25 -19.80
N ASP A 46 19.52 -20.54 -19.92
CA ASP A 46 20.70 -21.16 -19.32
C ASP A 46 21.96 -20.95 -20.19
N GLN A 47 23.07 -21.57 -19.81
CA GLN A 47 24.32 -21.46 -20.58
C GLN A 47 24.27 -22.22 -21.92
N SER A 48 23.36 -23.18 -22.05
CA SER A 48 23.14 -23.98 -23.26
C SER A 48 22.30 -23.22 -24.30
N GLY A 49 21.59 -22.17 -23.86
CA GLY A 49 20.66 -21.40 -24.67
C GLY A 49 19.22 -21.92 -24.61
N ASP A 50 18.93 -22.86 -23.71
CA ASP A 50 17.59 -23.36 -23.44
C ASP A 50 16.90 -22.49 -22.37
N TYR A 51 15.57 -22.57 -22.29
CA TYR A 51 14.81 -21.88 -21.26
C TYR A 51 15.18 -22.40 -19.86
N ALA A 52 15.71 -21.53 -19.01
CA ALA A 52 16.02 -21.83 -17.61
C ALA A 52 14.76 -21.83 -16.72
N VAL A 53 13.74 -21.08 -17.12
CA VAL A 53 12.39 -21.06 -16.54
C VAL A 53 11.37 -20.96 -17.68
N GLU A 54 10.14 -21.39 -17.44
CA GLU A 54 9.06 -21.19 -18.41
C GLU A 54 8.90 -19.71 -18.77
N PRO A 55 8.64 -19.36 -20.05
CA PRO A 55 8.41 -17.98 -20.48
C PRO A 55 7.39 -17.25 -19.60
N LEU A 56 7.75 -16.06 -19.12
CA LEU A 56 6.93 -15.32 -18.16
C LEU A 56 6.24 -14.14 -18.83
N GLU A 57 4.92 -14.03 -18.67
CA GLU A 57 4.23 -12.76 -18.91
C GLU A 57 4.79 -11.69 -17.99
N VAL A 58 4.81 -10.43 -18.42
CA VAL A 58 5.32 -9.33 -17.59
C VAL A 58 4.17 -8.42 -17.21
N ASN A 59 3.86 -8.36 -15.91
CA ASN A 59 2.81 -7.45 -15.46
C ASN A 59 3.29 -5.99 -15.42
N ALA A 60 2.36 -5.06 -15.21
CA ALA A 60 2.64 -3.63 -15.14
C ALA A 60 3.69 -3.26 -14.07
N ILE A 61 3.70 -3.97 -12.93
CA ILE A 61 4.63 -3.72 -11.82
C ILE A 61 6.06 -4.09 -12.24
N ALA A 62 6.24 -5.28 -12.79
CA ALA A 62 7.54 -5.76 -13.28
C ALA A 62 8.05 -4.88 -14.43
N HIS A 63 7.20 -4.49 -15.38
CA HIS A 63 7.55 -3.54 -16.43
C HIS A 63 8.06 -2.21 -15.85
N ARG A 64 7.33 -1.62 -14.91
CA ARG A 64 7.73 -0.36 -14.27
C ARG A 64 9.06 -0.51 -13.50
N GLN A 65 9.28 -1.64 -12.87
CA GLN A 65 10.51 -1.94 -12.13
C GLN A 65 11.72 -2.15 -13.05
N ILE A 66 11.54 -2.83 -14.18
CA ILE A 66 12.55 -2.94 -15.23
C ILE A 66 12.90 -1.54 -15.73
N GLY A 67 11.90 -0.74 -16.12
CA GLY A 67 12.12 0.64 -16.57
C GLY A 67 12.87 1.49 -15.55
N THR A 68 12.50 1.40 -14.26
CA THR A 68 13.16 2.11 -13.16
C THR A 68 14.61 1.66 -12.98
N HIS A 69 14.88 0.35 -12.99
CA HIS A 69 16.24 -0.17 -12.91
C HIS A 69 17.12 0.39 -14.03
N LEU A 70 16.60 0.36 -15.26
CA LEU A 70 17.31 0.78 -16.46
C LEU A 70 17.28 2.30 -16.66
N LYS A 71 16.66 3.04 -15.74
CA LYS A 71 16.49 4.50 -15.79
C LYS A 71 15.80 4.98 -17.06
N ILE A 72 14.90 4.16 -17.62
CA ILE A 72 14.05 4.53 -18.76
C ILE A 72 12.86 5.33 -18.22
N PRO A 73 12.61 6.57 -18.72
CA PRO A 73 11.47 7.37 -18.28
C PRO A 73 10.14 6.64 -18.47
N ALA A 74 9.29 6.70 -17.44
CA ALA A 74 8.02 5.97 -17.39
C ALA A 74 7.13 6.19 -18.63
N ALA A 75 6.88 7.45 -18.99
CA ALA A 75 6.04 7.80 -20.14
C ALA A 75 6.63 7.29 -21.48
N TYR A 76 7.96 7.22 -21.59
CA TYR A 76 8.59 6.70 -22.79
C TYR A 76 8.55 5.17 -22.84
N TYR A 77 8.72 4.51 -21.70
CA TYR A 77 8.55 3.07 -21.56
C TYR A 77 7.13 2.66 -21.96
N ASP A 78 6.11 3.32 -21.40
CA ASP A 78 4.70 3.03 -21.66
C ASP A 78 4.34 3.26 -23.14
N LYS A 79 4.81 4.38 -23.71
CA LYS A 79 4.65 4.66 -25.14
C LYS A 79 5.21 3.52 -26.01
N MET A 80 6.42 3.05 -25.72
CA MET A 80 6.99 1.95 -26.51
C MET A 80 6.30 0.62 -26.24
N LEU A 81 5.87 0.35 -25.01
CA LEU A 81 5.13 -0.87 -24.69
C LEU A 81 3.83 -0.97 -25.52
N GLU A 82 3.15 0.16 -25.72
CA GLU A 82 1.89 0.23 -26.48
C GLU A 82 2.11 0.36 -28.00
N GLU A 83 3.00 1.25 -28.44
CA GLU A 83 3.12 1.62 -29.86
C GLU A 83 4.26 0.89 -30.60
N TYR A 84 5.31 0.46 -29.90
CA TYR A 84 6.49 -0.17 -30.53
C TYR A 84 7.24 -1.15 -29.60
N PRO A 85 6.62 -2.28 -29.22
CA PRO A 85 7.15 -3.19 -28.19
C PRO A 85 8.49 -3.83 -28.59
N GLU A 86 8.76 -4.02 -29.88
CA GLU A 86 10.03 -4.56 -30.36
C GLU A 86 11.20 -3.62 -30.06
N LEU A 87 11.00 -2.30 -30.17
CA LEU A 87 12.01 -1.32 -29.82
C LEU A 87 12.24 -1.29 -28.30
N LEU A 88 11.17 -1.43 -27.50
CA LEU A 88 11.30 -1.57 -26.05
C LEU A 88 12.14 -2.80 -25.68
N ALA A 89 11.82 -3.95 -26.26
CA ALA A 89 12.55 -5.20 -26.07
C ALA A 89 14.04 -5.05 -26.41
N GLN A 90 14.36 -4.47 -27.58
CA GLN A 90 15.75 -4.20 -27.98
C GLN A 90 16.48 -3.31 -26.97
N ASN A 91 15.84 -2.22 -26.53
CA ASN A 91 16.42 -1.30 -25.55
C ASN A 91 16.67 -1.99 -24.21
N VAL A 92 15.68 -2.70 -23.68
CA VAL A 92 15.78 -3.44 -22.41
C VAL A 92 16.91 -4.46 -22.47
N ASN A 93 16.93 -5.28 -23.53
CA ASN A 93 17.93 -6.34 -23.72
C ASN A 93 19.34 -5.76 -23.87
N ALA A 94 19.50 -4.65 -24.60
CA ALA A 94 20.79 -3.98 -24.73
C ALA A 94 21.35 -3.52 -23.38
N TRP A 95 20.50 -2.92 -22.51
CA TRP A 95 20.93 -2.47 -21.19
C TRP A 95 21.17 -3.61 -20.20
N PHE A 96 20.37 -4.68 -20.25
CA PHE A 96 20.60 -5.90 -19.47
C PHE A 96 21.99 -6.51 -19.71
N GLN A 97 22.52 -6.39 -20.93
CA GLN A 97 23.86 -6.85 -21.30
C GLN A 97 24.96 -5.83 -20.90
N ARG A 98 24.69 -4.54 -21.10
CA ARG A 98 25.70 -3.47 -20.91
C ARG A 98 25.96 -3.13 -19.44
N GLU A 99 24.92 -3.20 -18.60
CA GLU A 99 24.99 -2.94 -17.16
C GLU A 99 24.45 -4.15 -16.39
N PRO A 100 25.19 -5.27 -16.39
CA PRO A 100 24.70 -6.52 -15.82
C PRO A 100 24.49 -6.41 -14.31
N ALA A 101 23.39 -6.99 -13.84
CA ALA A 101 23.06 -7.05 -12.43
C ALA A 101 22.39 -8.39 -12.09
N VAL A 102 22.57 -8.85 -10.86
CA VAL A 102 21.76 -9.94 -10.31
C VAL A 102 20.46 -9.35 -9.77
N ARG A 103 19.34 -9.94 -10.18
CA ARG A 103 17.98 -9.48 -9.88
C ARG A 103 17.13 -10.64 -9.39
N MET A 104 16.22 -10.35 -8.48
CA MET A 104 15.21 -11.32 -8.05
C MET A 104 13.97 -11.14 -8.90
N VAL A 105 13.58 -12.15 -9.66
CA VAL A 105 12.32 -12.20 -10.40
C VAL A 105 11.35 -13.03 -9.58
N ARG A 106 10.33 -12.38 -9.01
CA ARG A 106 9.23 -13.07 -8.33
C ARG A 106 8.14 -13.37 -9.34
N THR A 107 7.75 -14.64 -9.42
CA THR A 107 6.74 -15.12 -10.36
C THR A 107 5.50 -15.59 -9.62
N ILE A 108 4.36 -15.55 -10.30
CA ILE A 108 3.14 -16.25 -9.89
C ILE A 108 2.37 -16.62 -11.14
N ASP A 109 1.92 -17.87 -11.23
CA ASP A 109 0.98 -18.32 -12.28
C ASP A 109 1.42 -17.92 -13.72
N GLY A 110 2.68 -18.26 -14.07
CA GLY A 110 3.27 -17.93 -15.39
C GLY A 110 3.61 -16.45 -15.63
N THR A 111 3.47 -15.59 -14.62
CA THR A 111 3.72 -14.14 -14.73
C THR A 111 4.90 -13.71 -13.87
N ALA A 112 5.84 -12.96 -14.43
CA ALA A 112 6.80 -12.13 -13.70
C ALA A 112 6.02 -10.99 -13.01
N ARG A 113 5.75 -11.17 -11.72
CA ARG A 113 4.96 -10.24 -10.91
C ARG A 113 5.79 -9.11 -10.31
N ALA A 114 7.09 -9.34 -10.08
CA ALA A 114 8.02 -8.32 -9.64
C ALA A 114 9.44 -8.58 -10.12
N PHE A 115 10.17 -7.50 -10.37
CA PHE A 115 11.58 -7.44 -10.74
C PHE A 115 12.34 -6.62 -9.68
N LEU A 116 13.02 -7.31 -8.79
CA LEU A 116 13.50 -6.76 -7.52
C LEU A 116 15.03 -6.80 -7.42
N SER A 117 15.56 -5.97 -6.52
CA SER A 117 16.98 -6.00 -6.17
C SER A 117 17.35 -7.33 -5.52
N ASN A 118 18.58 -7.79 -5.74
CA ASN A 118 19.13 -8.93 -5.02
C ASN A 118 19.28 -8.70 -3.50
N ARG A 119 19.06 -7.48 -3.03
CA ARG A 119 19.01 -7.14 -1.58
C ARG A 119 17.60 -7.14 -1.00
N TYR A 120 16.59 -7.49 -1.77
CA TYR A 120 15.22 -7.45 -1.28
C TYR A 120 15.01 -8.54 -0.20
N ARG A 121 14.63 -8.13 1.02
CA ARG A 121 14.21 -9.08 2.05
C ARG A 121 12.79 -9.52 1.72
N ARG A 122 12.60 -10.81 1.50
CA ARG A 122 11.27 -11.38 1.34
C ARG A 122 10.58 -11.37 2.70
N ILE A 123 9.42 -10.74 2.77
CA ILE A 123 8.51 -10.89 3.91
C ILE A 123 7.15 -11.14 3.28
N ASP A 124 6.68 -12.37 3.41
CA ASP A 124 5.50 -12.82 2.70
C ASP A 124 4.21 -12.46 3.45
N ASN A 125 3.13 -12.28 2.70
CA ASN A 125 1.82 -11.98 3.23
C ASN A 125 1.31 -13.10 4.16
N LEU A 126 1.64 -14.36 3.84
CA LEU A 126 1.31 -15.51 4.68
C LEU A 126 2.00 -15.41 6.05
N ASP A 127 3.28 -15.03 6.09
CA ASP A 127 4.03 -14.86 7.34
C ASP A 127 3.41 -13.74 8.19
N ILE A 128 3.13 -12.59 7.57
CA ILE A 128 2.52 -11.47 8.27
C ILE A 128 1.13 -11.85 8.80
N ALA A 129 0.28 -12.46 7.99
CA ALA A 129 -1.04 -12.92 8.41
C ALA A 129 -0.94 -13.94 9.56
N GLY A 130 -0.03 -14.90 9.45
CA GLY A 130 0.22 -15.92 10.49
C GLY A 130 0.71 -15.33 11.82
N ILE A 131 1.42 -14.20 11.80
CA ILE A 131 1.86 -13.49 13.00
C ILE A 131 0.74 -12.65 13.61
N VAL A 132 -0.01 -11.90 12.79
CA VAL A 132 -0.96 -10.87 13.28
C VAL A 132 -2.34 -11.42 13.63
N LEU A 133 -2.85 -12.40 12.88
CA LEU A 133 -4.21 -12.91 13.08
C LEU A 133 -4.40 -13.57 14.46
N PRO A 134 -3.46 -14.38 14.99
CA PRO A 134 -3.60 -14.94 16.33
C PRO A 134 -3.65 -13.85 17.42
N VAL A 135 -2.81 -12.82 17.30
CA VAL A 135 -2.80 -11.69 18.25
C VAL A 135 -4.14 -10.97 18.25
N LEU A 136 -4.70 -10.71 17.06
CA LEU A 136 -5.99 -10.03 16.93
C LEU A 136 -7.16 -10.89 17.45
N GLN A 137 -7.08 -12.22 17.32
CA GLN A 137 -8.08 -13.15 17.86
C GLN A 137 -8.04 -13.25 19.40
N GLU A 138 -6.87 -13.08 20.02
CA GLU A 138 -6.72 -13.03 21.48
C GLU A 138 -7.27 -11.72 22.07
N MET A 139 -7.35 -10.65 21.28
CA MET A 139 -7.81 -9.34 21.72
C MET A 139 -9.33 -9.24 21.68
N GLU A 140 -9.92 -8.85 22.81
CA GLU A 140 -11.38 -8.74 22.92
C GLU A 140 -11.92 -7.53 22.14
N GLY A 141 -13.05 -7.71 21.45
CA GLY A 141 -13.72 -6.64 20.70
C GLY A 141 -13.14 -6.38 19.30
N MET A 142 -12.17 -7.16 18.83
CA MET A 142 -11.65 -7.03 17.47
C MET A 142 -12.67 -7.53 16.43
N HIS A 143 -13.00 -6.69 15.46
CA HIS A 143 -13.87 -6.99 14.33
C HIS A 143 -13.15 -6.69 13.01
N PHE A 144 -13.10 -7.67 12.11
CA PHE A 144 -12.47 -7.52 10.79
C PHE A 144 -13.43 -6.77 9.86
N GLU A 145 -13.16 -5.49 9.66
CA GLU A 145 -14.04 -4.58 8.93
C GLU A 145 -13.82 -4.64 7.41
N SER A 146 -12.55 -4.76 6.96
CA SER A 146 -12.24 -4.85 5.53
C SER A 146 -10.88 -5.53 5.32
N CYS A 147 -10.86 -6.52 4.43
CA CYS A 147 -9.65 -7.25 4.05
C CYS A 147 -9.51 -7.21 2.53
N GLN A 148 -8.31 -7.01 2.01
CA GLN A 148 -8.08 -7.04 0.56
C GLN A 148 -6.67 -7.47 0.21
N LEU A 149 -6.55 -8.28 -0.83
CA LEU A 149 -5.30 -8.50 -1.54
C LEU A 149 -5.41 -7.83 -2.91
N THR A 150 -4.53 -6.87 -3.19
CA THR A 150 -4.35 -6.23 -4.50
C THR A 150 -3.13 -6.83 -5.18
N ASP A 151 -2.90 -6.47 -6.44
CA ASP A 151 -1.67 -6.86 -7.15
C ASP A 151 -0.41 -6.39 -6.42
N SER A 152 -0.52 -5.25 -5.72
CA SER A 152 0.60 -4.60 -5.05
C SER A 152 0.74 -4.95 -3.56
N ARG A 153 -0.38 -5.16 -2.85
CA ARG A 153 -0.42 -5.16 -1.37
C ARG A 153 -1.51 -6.04 -0.78
N MET A 154 -1.25 -6.54 0.43
CA MET A 154 -2.25 -7.06 1.36
C MET A 154 -2.69 -5.95 2.32
N TYR A 155 -3.97 -5.90 2.67
CA TYR A 155 -4.56 -5.03 3.68
C TYR A 155 -5.48 -5.82 4.61
N ILE A 156 -5.33 -5.58 5.91
CA ILE A 156 -6.20 -6.09 6.97
C ILE A 156 -6.59 -4.89 7.83
N LYS A 157 -7.87 -4.50 7.79
CA LYS A 157 -8.43 -3.41 8.60
C LYS A 157 -9.34 -4.02 9.66
N VAL A 158 -9.01 -3.75 10.93
CA VAL A 158 -9.71 -4.29 12.09
C VAL A 158 -10.12 -3.14 12.99
N VAL A 159 -11.32 -3.20 13.54
CA VAL A 159 -11.88 -2.21 14.47
C VAL A 159 -12.05 -2.83 15.85
N ASN A 160 -11.87 -2.04 16.90
CA ASN A 160 -12.12 -2.42 18.28
C ASN A 160 -13.49 -1.87 18.72
N THR A 161 -14.50 -2.73 18.76
CA THR A 161 -15.87 -2.34 19.12
C THR A 161 -16.05 -2.00 20.60
N ARG A 162 -15.03 -2.24 21.43
CA ARG A 162 -15.05 -1.88 22.86
C ARG A 162 -14.42 -0.53 23.15
N LEU A 163 -13.64 0.02 22.21
CA LEU A 163 -12.94 1.30 22.39
C LEU A 163 -13.56 2.34 21.47
N GLU A 164 -14.57 3.03 21.99
CA GLU A 164 -15.35 4.03 21.28
C GLU A 164 -15.25 5.40 21.93
N ALA A 165 -15.47 6.45 21.15
CA ALA A 165 -15.62 7.80 21.64
C ALA A 165 -16.60 8.58 20.76
N GLU A 166 -17.35 9.47 21.39
CA GLU A 166 -18.21 10.41 20.68
C GLU A 166 -17.43 11.69 20.37
N VAL A 167 -17.33 12.06 19.10
CA VAL A 167 -16.65 13.30 18.67
C VAL A 167 -17.58 14.49 18.90
N VAL A 168 -18.80 14.40 18.38
CA VAL A 168 -19.92 15.32 18.61
C VAL A 168 -21.18 14.50 18.85
N PRO A 169 -22.25 15.07 19.44
CA PRO A 169 -23.48 14.33 19.71
C PRO A 169 -24.00 13.56 18.48
N GLY A 170 -24.09 12.23 18.60
CA GLY A 170 -24.53 11.31 17.54
C GLY A 170 -23.44 10.84 16.58
N ASP A 171 -22.18 11.27 16.73
CA ASP A 171 -21.06 10.90 15.87
C ASP A 171 -20.00 10.10 16.63
N ILE A 172 -20.22 8.78 16.65
CA ILE A 172 -19.38 7.82 17.37
C ILE A 172 -18.28 7.29 16.43
N VAL A 173 -17.06 7.25 16.95
CA VAL A 173 -15.91 6.64 16.31
C VAL A 173 -15.35 5.51 17.18
N GLN A 174 -14.77 4.50 16.54
CA GLN A 174 -14.11 3.36 17.16
C GLN A 174 -12.61 3.39 16.83
N SER A 175 -11.80 2.89 17.76
CA SER A 175 -10.39 2.64 17.49
C SER A 175 -10.23 1.45 16.54
N GLY A 176 -9.11 1.39 15.83
CA GLY A 176 -8.82 0.31 14.91
C GLY A 176 -7.35 0.27 14.52
N ILE A 177 -7.04 -0.69 13.67
CA ILE A 177 -5.70 -0.95 13.16
C ILE A 177 -5.79 -1.34 11.69
N ILE A 178 -4.84 -0.82 10.91
CA ILE A 178 -4.58 -1.28 9.55
C ILE A 178 -3.21 -1.92 9.50
N ILE A 179 -3.16 -3.13 8.98
CA ILE A 179 -1.94 -3.88 8.68
C ILE A 179 -1.85 -3.99 7.17
N SER A 180 -0.69 -3.69 6.61
CA SER A 180 -0.43 -3.89 5.19
C SER A 180 0.98 -4.40 4.92
N ASN A 181 1.13 -5.12 3.82
CA ASN A 181 2.41 -5.61 3.35
C ASN A 181 2.44 -5.62 1.82
N SER A 182 3.63 -5.51 1.23
CA SER A 182 3.85 -5.64 -0.21
C SER A 182 4.95 -6.66 -0.47
N GLU A 183 4.63 -7.67 -1.27
CA GLU A 183 5.57 -8.70 -1.74
C GLU A 183 6.28 -8.33 -3.04
N VAL A 184 5.94 -7.18 -3.62
CA VAL A 184 6.41 -6.75 -4.94
C VAL A 184 7.27 -5.50 -4.85
N GLY A 185 7.82 -5.17 -3.67
CA GLY A 185 8.72 -4.03 -3.49
C GLY A 185 8.07 -2.64 -3.60
N LEU A 186 6.74 -2.54 -3.61
CA LEU A 186 6.00 -1.26 -3.65
C LEU A 186 5.55 -0.76 -2.27
N GLY A 187 6.00 -1.40 -1.20
CA GLY A 187 5.64 -1.04 0.17
C GLY A 187 6.44 -1.83 1.19
N SER A 188 6.36 -1.41 2.45
CA SER A 188 6.88 -2.11 3.62
C SER A 188 5.76 -2.83 4.37
N VAL A 189 6.13 -3.69 5.31
CA VAL A 189 5.21 -4.06 6.38
C VAL A 189 4.88 -2.79 7.17
N SER A 190 3.60 -2.43 7.21
CA SER A 190 3.10 -1.22 7.86
C SER A 190 1.96 -1.59 8.79
N ILE A 191 2.05 -1.11 10.03
CA ILE A 191 1.03 -1.28 11.06
C ILE A 191 0.71 0.12 11.58
N GLN A 192 -0.53 0.56 11.41
CA GLN A 192 -0.96 1.93 11.72
C GLN A 192 -2.29 1.93 12.48
N PRO A 193 -2.50 2.93 13.36
CA PRO A 193 -3.82 3.16 13.93
C PRO A 193 -4.81 3.56 12.84
N LEU A 194 -6.07 3.19 13.05
CA LEU A 194 -7.22 3.53 12.24
C LEU A 194 -8.29 4.10 13.16
N VAL A 195 -9.01 5.12 12.73
CA VAL A 195 -10.26 5.55 13.38
C VAL A 195 -11.41 5.22 12.45
N TYR A 196 -12.41 4.48 12.96
CA TYR A 196 -13.57 4.06 12.20
C TYR A 196 -14.80 4.83 12.65
N ARG A 197 -15.45 5.55 11.75
CA ARG A 197 -16.60 6.42 12.04
C ARG A 197 -17.91 5.69 11.72
N LEU A 198 -18.77 5.49 12.72
CA LEU A 198 -19.96 4.64 12.59
C LEU A 198 -21.04 5.22 11.68
N VAL A 199 -21.27 6.53 11.73
CA VAL A 199 -22.39 7.19 11.00
C VAL A 199 -22.28 7.06 9.49
N CYS A 200 -21.06 6.96 8.96
CA CYS A 200 -20.79 6.85 7.52
C CYS A 200 -19.93 5.62 7.19
N SER A 201 -19.71 4.76 8.18
CA SER A 201 -18.83 3.59 8.13
C SER A 201 -17.45 3.88 7.55
N ASN A 202 -16.91 5.11 7.56
CA ASN A 202 -15.64 5.45 6.90
C ASN A 202 -14.44 5.25 7.83
N GLY A 203 -13.30 4.86 7.26
CA GLY A 203 -12.04 4.71 7.98
C GLY A 203 -11.12 5.92 7.76
N MET A 204 -10.35 6.29 8.78
CA MET A 204 -9.29 7.29 8.72
C MET A 204 -7.98 6.66 9.19
N VAL A 205 -6.99 6.54 8.30
CA VAL A 205 -5.69 5.94 8.61
C VAL A 205 -4.78 7.01 9.23
N VAL A 206 -4.30 6.77 10.44
CA VAL A 206 -3.51 7.72 11.21
C VAL A 206 -2.03 7.65 10.80
N ASN A 207 -1.49 8.73 10.25
CA ASN A 207 -0.12 8.74 9.70
C ASN A 207 0.97 9.16 10.72
N ASP A 208 0.61 9.83 11.82
CA ASP A 208 1.60 10.35 12.79
C ASP A 208 2.26 9.29 13.69
N ALA A 209 1.71 8.07 13.72
CA ALA A 209 2.19 6.97 14.56
C ALA A 209 2.48 5.72 13.73
N GLN A 210 3.14 5.91 12.58
CA GLN A 210 3.41 4.83 11.66
C GLN A 210 4.67 4.04 12.04
N THR A 211 4.52 2.74 12.28
CA THR A 211 5.67 1.82 12.33
C THR A 211 5.84 1.17 10.95
N ARG A 212 6.90 1.54 10.22
CA ARG A 212 7.28 0.91 8.94
C ARG A 212 8.48 -0.01 9.11
N ARG A 213 8.47 -1.13 8.41
CA ARG A 213 9.68 -1.96 8.21
C ARG A 213 9.94 -2.21 6.75
N ASN A 214 10.97 -1.54 6.25
CA ASN A 214 11.39 -1.71 4.87
C ASN A 214 11.93 -3.12 4.64
N HIS A 215 11.61 -3.68 3.47
CA HIS A 215 12.12 -4.95 2.96
C HIS A 215 13.57 -4.83 2.47
N VAL A 216 14.43 -4.17 3.25
CA VAL A 216 15.86 -4.10 2.96
C VAL A 216 16.52 -5.28 3.66
N GLY A 217 16.97 -6.24 2.85
CA GLY A 217 17.70 -7.43 3.27
C GLY A 217 19.18 -7.37 2.91
N ARG A 218 19.86 -8.50 3.09
CA ARG A 218 21.27 -8.69 2.72
C ARG A 218 21.38 -9.00 1.21
N VAL A 219 22.59 -8.88 0.65
CA VAL A 219 22.89 -9.20 -0.76
C VAL A 219 22.74 -10.71 -0.98
N ASN A 220 21.82 -11.11 -1.87
CA ASN A 220 21.72 -12.49 -2.35
C ASN A 220 22.55 -12.60 -3.64
N GLU A 221 23.70 -13.28 -3.61
CA GLU A 221 24.50 -13.54 -4.81
C GLU A 221 24.03 -14.81 -5.52
N ALA A 222 24.10 -14.81 -6.86
CA ALA A 222 23.56 -15.90 -7.70
C ALA A 222 24.41 -17.19 -7.67
N SER A 223 25.57 -17.19 -7.01
CA SER A 223 26.56 -18.28 -7.13
C SER A 223 27.15 -18.79 -5.83
N GLU A 224 26.75 -18.32 -4.64
CA GLU A 224 27.43 -18.76 -3.42
C GLU A 224 26.51 -19.02 -2.22
N ASN A 225 26.52 -20.29 -1.81
CA ASN A 225 26.13 -20.84 -0.51
C ASN A 225 26.98 -20.27 0.63
N TYR A 226 27.05 -18.95 0.81
CA TYR A 226 27.59 -18.37 2.05
C TYR A 226 26.44 -18.00 2.97
N GLN A 227 26.03 -18.98 3.78
CA GLN A 227 25.46 -18.76 5.11
C GLN A 227 26.45 -17.89 5.92
N LEU A 228 26.38 -16.57 5.75
CA LEU A 228 27.12 -15.61 6.58
C LEU A 228 26.67 -15.66 8.06
N TYR A 229 25.61 -16.42 8.34
CA TYR A 229 25.06 -16.70 9.65
C TYR A 229 24.59 -18.14 9.73
N SER A 230 24.78 -18.77 10.89
CA SER A 230 24.23 -20.11 11.15
C SER A 230 22.71 -20.11 11.04
N GLU A 231 22.10 -21.26 10.70
CA GLU A 231 20.63 -21.44 10.69
C GLU A 231 19.97 -20.94 11.97
N LYS A 232 20.61 -21.19 13.13
CA LYS A 232 20.16 -20.71 14.44
C LYS A 232 20.04 -19.19 14.53
N THR A 233 20.92 -18.45 13.84
CA THR A 233 20.86 -16.98 13.84
C THR A 233 19.72 -16.47 12.97
N LEU A 234 19.43 -17.15 11.85
CA LEU A 234 18.29 -16.82 11.00
C LEU A 234 16.97 -17.05 11.76
N GLU A 235 16.83 -18.21 12.41
CA GLU A 235 15.67 -18.52 13.25
C GLU A 235 15.48 -17.50 14.38
N ALA A 236 16.58 -17.10 15.03
CA ALA A 236 16.52 -16.09 16.09
C ALA A 236 16.09 -14.72 15.55
N ASP A 237 16.61 -14.31 14.40
CA ASP A 237 16.23 -13.05 13.74
C ASP A 237 14.75 -13.04 13.32
N ASP A 238 14.23 -14.16 12.80
CA ASP A 238 12.83 -14.28 12.40
C ASP A 238 11.89 -14.30 13.61
N LYS A 239 12.27 -15.00 14.68
CA LYS A 239 11.54 -14.95 15.96
C LYS A 239 11.50 -13.53 16.52
N ALA A 240 12.64 -12.83 16.53
CA ALA A 240 12.71 -11.45 16.98
C ALA A 240 11.88 -10.51 16.09
N PHE A 241 11.83 -10.77 14.78
CA PHE A 241 10.98 -10.04 13.87
C PHE A 241 9.49 -10.22 14.22
N ALA A 242 9.05 -11.47 14.37
CA ALA A 242 7.68 -11.83 14.72
C ALA A 242 7.25 -11.22 16.04
N MET A 243 8.04 -11.39 17.11
CA MET A 243 7.74 -10.81 18.43
C MET A 243 7.49 -9.30 18.34
N LYS A 244 8.35 -8.56 17.62
CA LYS A 244 8.16 -7.12 17.49
C LYS A 244 6.91 -6.74 16.68
N ILE A 245 6.50 -7.55 15.70
CA ILE A 245 5.24 -7.33 14.97
C ILE A 245 4.06 -7.51 15.93
N GLN A 246 4.06 -8.57 16.73
CA GLN A 246 3.03 -8.83 17.74
C GLN A 246 2.93 -7.68 18.76
N ASP A 247 4.08 -7.22 19.28
CA ASP A 247 4.13 -6.09 20.22
C ASP A 247 3.60 -4.79 19.58
N THR A 248 3.92 -4.57 18.29
CA THR A 248 3.42 -3.40 17.56
C THR A 248 1.91 -3.45 17.38
N VAL A 249 1.34 -4.63 17.04
CA VAL A 249 -0.12 -4.80 16.93
C VAL A 249 -0.80 -4.45 18.25
N ARG A 250 -0.29 -4.98 19.37
CA ARG A 250 -0.83 -4.70 20.71
C ARG A 250 -0.72 -3.22 21.08
N ALA A 251 0.40 -2.57 20.77
CA ALA A 251 0.64 -1.16 21.10
C ALA A 251 -0.10 -0.16 20.18
N VAL A 252 -0.57 -0.57 19.01
CA VAL A 252 -1.31 0.31 18.09
C VAL A 252 -2.75 0.50 18.54
N VAL A 253 -3.37 -0.51 19.15
CA VAL A 253 -4.73 -0.45 19.71
C VAL A 253 -4.70 0.16 21.13
N ASP A 254 -3.95 1.25 21.30
CA ASP A 254 -3.76 1.94 22.57
C ASP A 254 -4.75 3.11 22.72
N GLU A 255 -5.40 3.19 23.88
CA GLU A 255 -6.41 4.19 24.21
C GLU A 255 -5.88 5.62 24.13
N VAL A 256 -4.65 5.89 24.56
CA VAL A 256 -4.06 7.24 24.58
C VAL A 256 -3.95 7.81 23.17
N ARG A 257 -3.53 6.97 22.20
CA ARG A 257 -3.42 7.39 20.79
C ARG A 257 -4.79 7.67 20.19
N PHE A 258 -5.76 6.81 20.48
CA PHE A 258 -7.13 7.00 20.03
C PHE A 258 -7.74 8.30 20.57
N THR A 259 -7.63 8.55 21.88
CA THR A 259 -8.10 9.80 22.51
C THR A 259 -7.46 11.04 21.88
N ARG A 260 -6.17 10.99 21.55
CA ARG A 260 -5.48 12.10 20.88
C ARG A 260 -6.12 12.43 19.53
N VAL A 261 -6.38 11.42 18.70
CA VAL A 261 -7.01 11.64 17.38
C VAL A 261 -8.44 12.14 17.54
N VAL A 262 -9.20 11.62 18.50
CA VAL A 262 -10.56 12.11 18.82
C VAL A 262 -10.54 13.59 19.23
N ASN A 263 -9.55 14.02 20.02
CA ASN A 263 -9.43 15.43 20.39
C ASN A 263 -9.10 16.31 19.17
N MET A 264 -8.24 15.85 18.26
CA MET A 264 -8.01 16.55 16.98
C MET A 264 -9.28 16.65 16.15
N MET A 265 -10.12 15.61 16.14
CA MET A 265 -11.42 15.63 15.45
C MET A 265 -12.36 16.68 16.06
N ARG A 266 -12.39 16.80 17.40
CA ARG A 266 -13.15 17.84 18.11
C ARG A 266 -12.64 19.24 17.79
N GLU A 267 -11.33 19.47 17.83
CA GLU A 267 -10.74 20.76 17.46
C GLU A 267 -11.02 21.15 15.99
N ALA A 268 -10.92 20.19 15.07
CA ALA A 268 -11.21 20.41 13.66
C ALA A 268 -12.69 20.73 13.40
N LYS A 269 -13.60 20.29 14.29
CA LYS A 269 -15.02 20.63 14.22
C LYS A 269 -15.27 22.10 14.52
N ASP A 270 -14.44 22.71 15.37
CA ASP A 270 -14.50 24.12 15.72
C ASP A 270 -13.76 25.03 14.71
N ALA A 271 -13.23 24.47 13.62
CA ALA A 271 -12.51 25.19 12.57
C ALA A 271 -13.40 25.38 11.33
N PRO A 272 -14.15 26.50 11.22
CA PRO A 272 -15.08 26.71 10.11
C PRO A 272 -14.37 26.95 8.78
N MET A 273 -15.06 26.57 7.71
CA MET A 273 -14.73 26.88 6.32
C MET A 273 -15.36 28.23 5.92
N ASN A 274 -14.68 29.00 5.07
CA ASN A 274 -15.27 30.17 4.44
C ASN A 274 -16.34 29.75 3.43
N THR A 275 -17.60 29.99 3.78
CA THR A 275 -18.78 29.55 3.03
C THR A 275 -18.95 30.26 1.69
N ALA A 276 -18.33 31.43 1.49
CA ALA A 276 -18.36 32.12 0.20
C ALA A 276 -17.54 31.41 -0.89
N ALA A 277 -16.64 30.50 -0.50
CA ALA A 277 -15.60 29.96 -1.38
C ALA A 277 -15.45 28.43 -1.30
N VAL A 278 -16.47 27.70 -0.86
CA VAL A 278 -16.41 26.24 -0.62
C VAL A 278 -15.78 25.46 -1.78
N PRO A 279 -16.19 25.62 -3.05
CA PRO A 279 -15.56 24.87 -4.16
C PRO A 279 -14.08 25.21 -4.36
N GLY A 280 -13.70 26.47 -4.15
CA GLY A 280 -12.31 26.93 -4.24
C GLY A 280 -11.42 26.33 -3.14
N ILE A 281 -11.95 26.22 -1.92
CA ILE A 281 -11.27 25.59 -0.79
C ILE A 281 -11.04 24.11 -1.07
N VAL A 282 -12.08 23.38 -1.50
CA VAL A 282 -11.95 21.97 -1.86
C VAL A 282 -10.90 21.80 -2.95
N LYS A 283 -10.89 22.65 -3.99
CA LYS A 283 -9.89 22.58 -5.07
C LYS A 283 -8.45 22.83 -4.58
N LEU A 284 -8.25 23.83 -3.70
CA LEU A 284 -6.93 24.11 -3.13
C LEU A 284 -6.44 22.97 -2.23
N VAL A 285 -7.31 22.42 -1.38
CA VAL A 285 -6.97 21.25 -0.56
C VAL A 285 -6.69 20.04 -1.43
N SER A 286 -7.51 19.77 -2.45
CA SER A 286 -7.28 18.65 -3.37
C SER A 286 -5.91 18.74 -4.03
N LYS A 287 -5.51 19.93 -4.47
CA LYS A 287 -4.18 20.18 -5.03
C LYS A 287 -3.06 19.95 -3.99
N ASP A 288 -3.18 20.52 -2.80
CA ASP A 288 -2.15 20.42 -1.74
C ASP A 288 -1.95 18.95 -1.28
N PHE A 289 -3.00 18.13 -1.35
CA PHE A 289 -3.00 16.75 -0.85
C PHE A 289 -3.03 15.68 -1.96
N HIS A 290 -2.81 16.08 -3.22
CA HIS A 290 -2.74 15.17 -4.38
C HIS A 290 -4.02 14.32 -4.56
N ILE A 291 -5.18 14.94 -4.36
CA ILE A 291 -6.50 14.41 -4.74
C ILE A 291 -6.73 14.81 -6.20
N THR A 292 -7.18 13.87 -7.04
CA THR A 292 -7.40 14.13 -8.47
C THR A 292 -8.62 15.03 -8.70
N ASP A 293 -8.77 15.60 -9.90
CA ASP A 293 -9.93 16.46 -10.21
C ASP A 293 -11.27 15.70 -10.13
N ASP A 294 -11.29 14.44 -10.57
CA ASP A 294 -12.46 13.56 -10.46
C ASP A 294 -12.80 13.29 -8.99
N GLU A 295 -11.79 12.95 -8.18
CA GLU A 295 -11.97 12.73 -6.75
C GLU A 295 -12.39 14.01 -6.04
N SER A 296 -11.82 15.15 -6.41
CA SER A 296 -12.14 16.47 -5.84
C SER A 296 -13.62 16.81 -6.04
N SER A 297 -14.20 16.42 -7.18
CA SER A 297 -15.63 16.60 -7.45
C SER A 297 -16.47 15.72 -6.54
N GLY A 298 -16.07 14.46 -6.34
CA GLY A 298 -16.72 13.55 -5.39
C GLY A 298 -16.60 14.00 -3.94
N VAL A 299 -15.45 14.53 -3.52
CA VAL A 299 -15.25 15.12 -2.19
C VAL A 299 -16.18 16.30 -1.96
N LEU A 300 -16.29 17.22 -2.93
CA LEU A 300 -17.20 18.35 -2.84
C LEU A 300 -18.66 17.89 -2.69
N GLN A 301 -19.08 16.88 -3.46
CA GLN A 301 -20.41 16.30 -3.33
C GLN A 301 -20.66 15.75 -1.91
N ARG A 302 -19.73 14.93 -1.39
CA ARG A 302 -19.87 14.36 -0.03
C ARG A 302 -19.86 15.42 1.07
N LEU A 303 -19.11 16.51 0.88
CA LEU A 303 -19.11 17.64 1.81
C LEU A 303 -20.47 18.34 1.87
N ILE A 304 -21.09 18.57 0.70
CA ILE A 304 -22.43 19.19 0.61
C ILE A 304 -23.48 18.27 1.25
N GLU A 305 -23.46 16.97 0.93
CA GLU A 305 -24.37 15.98 1.51
C GLU A 305 -24.21 15.86 3.04
N GLY A 306 -22.97 15.96 3.54
CA GLY A 306 -22.66 15.89 4.97
C GLY A 306 -23.04 17.13 5.77
N ASN A 307 -23.33 18.26 5.09
CA ASN A 307 -23.76 19.53 5.69
C ASN A 307 -22.86 20.01 6.85
N ASP A 308 -21.54 19.83 6.70
CA ASP A 308 -20.56 20.21 7.72
C ASP A 308 -19.41 21.01 7.08
N LEU A 309 -19.54 22.33 7.06
CA LEU A 309 -18.55 23.23 6.45
C LEU A 309 -17.45 23.60 7.46
N THR A 310 -16.76 22.57 7.97
CA THR A 310 -15.63 22.68 8.90
C THR A 310 -14.46 21.85 8.38
N LEU A 311 -13.28 22.00 8.99
CA LEU A 311 -12.13 21.13 8.68
C LEU A 311 -12.46 19.65 8.94
N TYR A 312 -13.21 19.38 10.02
CA TYR A 312 -13.74 18.04 10.32
C TYR A 312 -14.64 17.50 9.20
N GLY A 313 -15.60 18.30 8.74
CA GLY A 313 -16.49 17.91 7.65
C GLY A 313 -15.75 17.65 6.34
N LEU A 314 -14.75 18.47 6.01
CA LEU A 314 -13.90 18.27 4.82
C LEU A 314 -13.08 16.98 4.89
N SER A 315 -12.43 16.71 6.03
CA SER A 315 -11.69 15.47 6.26
C SER A 315 -12.60 14.24 6.13
N ASN A 316 -13.80 14.29 6.72
CA ASN A 316 -14.79 13.22 6.61
C ASN A 316 -15.34 13.06 5.20
N ALA A 317 -15.50 14.14 4.44
CA ALA A 317 -15.91 14.06 3.03
C ALA A 317 -14.89 13.29 2.19
N VAL A 318 -13.58 13.51 2.42
CA VAL A 318 -12.50 12.76 1.75
C VAL A 318 -12.54 11.27 2.12
N THR A 319 -12.59 10.95 3.40
CA THR A 319 -12.65 9.55 3.84
C THR A 319 -13.97 8.87 3.47
N ARG A 320 -15.08 9.60 3.34
CA ARG A 320 -16.34 9.07 2.80
C ARG A 320 -16.22 8.78 1.30
N HIS A 321 -15.60 9.67 0.55
CA HIS A 321 -15.41 9.51 -0.90
C HIS A 321 -14.50 8.32 -1.22
N SER A 322 -13.56 7.96 -0.33
CA SER A 322 -12.69 6.79 -0.50
C SER A 322 -13.46 5.48 -0.79
N GLN A 323 -14.70 5.36 -0.30
CA GLN A 323 -15.55 4.18 -0.50
C GLN A 323 -16.04 4.05 -1.94
N ASP A 324 -16.13 5.17 -2.65
CA ASP A 324 -16.70 5.26 -4.00
C ASP A 324 -15.61 5.03 -5.08
N VAL A 325 -14.33 5.09 -4.69
CA VAL A 325 -13.20 4.84 -5.60
C VAL A 325 -13.08 3.34 -5.89
N LYS A 326 -12.83 2.98 -7.16
CA LYS A 326 -12.73 1.58 -7.60
C LYS A 326 -11.49 0.88 -7.08
N ASP A 327 -10.35 1.56 -7.09
CA ASP A 327 -9.06 1.00 -6.67
C ASP A 327 -8.92 0.98 -5.14
N TYR A 328 -8.54 -0.16 -4.57
CA TYR A 328 -8.44 -0.34 -3.12
C TYR A 328 -7.20 0.33 -2.52
N ASP A 329 -6.10 0.32 -3.27
CA ASP A 329 -4.87 1.01 -2.90
C ASP A 329 -5.14 2.52 -2.76
N ARG A 330 -5.84 3.12 -3.74
CA ARG A 330 -6.22 4.52 -3.73
C ARG A 330 -7.26 4.86 -2.66
N ALA A 331 -8.26 3.99 -2.45
CA ALA A 331 -9.21 4.18 -1.36
C ALA A 331 -8.49 4.28 0.00
N THR A 332 -7.56 3.37 0.28
CA THR A 332 -6.78 3.40 1.52
C THR A 332 -5.86 4.63 1.59
N ALA A 333 -5.32 5.10 0.46
CA ALA A 333 -4.57 6.36 0.42
C ALA A 333 -5.45 7.57 0.78
N LEU A 334 -6.69 7.63 0.28
CA LEU A 334 -7.65 8.70 0.63
C LEU A 334 -8.03 8.66 2.12
N GLU A 335 -8.15 7.48 2.73
CA GLU A 335 -8.35 7.34 4.18
C GLU A 335 -7.20 7.97 4.98
N GLY A 336 -5.96 7.84 4.50
CA GLY A 336 -4.79 8.49 5.08
C GLY A 336 -4.70 9.99 4.76
N ILE A 337 -5.12 10.42 3.56
CA ILE A 337 -5.19 11.85 3.20
C ILE A 337 -6.21 12.57 4.09
N GLY A 338 -7.34 11.93 4.40
CA GLY A 338 -8.32 12.47 5.35
C GLY A 338 -7.70 12.82 6.69
N TYR A 339 -6.83 11.96 7.24
CA TYR A 339 -6.08 12.26 8.45
C TYR A 339 -5.15 13.45 8.27
N ASN A 340 -4.38 13.50 7.18
CA ASN A 340 -3.43 14.59 6.94
C ASN A 340 -4.13 15.96 6.79
N ILE A 341 -5.35 15.97 6.23
CA ILE A 341 -6.20 17.17 6.18
C ILE A 341 -6.68 17.52 7.58
N LEU A 342 -7.16 16.55 8.37
CA LEU A 342 -7.60 16.76 9.75
C LEU A 342 -6.48 17.37 10.62
N SER A 343 -5.25 16.86 10.46
CA SER A 343 -4.07 17.27 11.21
C SER A 343 -3.35 18.49 10.62
N MET A 344 -3.94 19.15 9.62
CA MET A 344 -3.34 20.30 8.96
C MET A 344 -3.04 21.43 9.96
N PRO A 345 -1.87 22.07 9.92
CA PRO A 345 -1.58 23.21 10.78
C PRO A 345 -2.60 24.34 10.60
N ALA A 346 -3.07 24.93 11.70
CA ALA A 346 -4.07 26.00 11.67
C ALA A 346 -3.71 27.17 10.73
N ARG A 347 -2.42 27.52 10.64
CA ARG A 347 -1.94 28.56 9.70
C ARG A 347 -2.18 28.19 8.23
N GLN A 348 -2.01 26.91 7.87
CA GLN A 348 -2.29 26.44 6.51
C GLN A 348 -3.80 26.49 6.24
N TRP A 349 -4.62 26.05 7.20
CA TRP A 349 -6.09 26.13 7.08
C TRP A 349 -6.57 27.57 6.90
N SER A 350 -6.09 28.52 7.71
CA SER A 350 -6.41 29.94 7.58
C SER A 350 -5.98 30.51 6.22
N ARG A 351 -4.78 30.14 5.74
CA ARG A 351 -4.29 30.58 4.43
C ARG A 351 -5.20 30.10 3.29
N ILE A 352 -5.61 28.83 3.31
CA ILE A 352 -6.51 28.27 2.29
C ILE A 352 -7.86 29.00 2.30
N ASN A 353 -8.43 29.23 3.49
CA ASN A 353 -9.69 29.98 3.63
C ASN A 353 -9.63 31.42 3.09
N GLN A 354 -8.46 32.07 3.19
CA GLN A 354 -8.25 33.42 2.67
C GLN A 354 -7.97 33.45 1.17
N MET A 355 -7.23 32.46 0.64
CA MET A 355 -6.87 32.42 -0.79
C MET A 355 -8.04 32.08 -1.70
N ALA A 356 -9.02 31.32 -1.19
CA ALA A 356 -10.20 30.94 -1.96
C ALA A 356 -11.29 32.03 -1.95
N ALA A 357 -11.27 32.90 -0.94
CA ALA A 357 -12.16 34.05 -0.77
C ALA A 357 -11.82 35.15 -1.78
#